data_AF-A0A1H5M2Y7-F1
#
_entry.id   AF-A0A1H5M2Y7-F1
#
_cell.length_a   1.000
_cell.length_b   1.000
_cell.length_c   1.000
_cell.angle_alpha   90.00
_cell.angle_beta   90.00
_cell.angle_gamma   90.00
#
_symmetry.space_group_name_H-M   'P 1'
#
loop_
_entity.id
_entity.type
_entity.pdbx_description
1 polymer ?
#
loop_
_entity_poly.entity_id
_entity_poly.type
_entity_poly.pdbx_seq_one_letter_code
_entity_poly.pdbx_strand_id
1 'polypeptide(L)'
;MNAALAAKPLPQLSAQYGPMRSVIGAPSTTDVIPEQHDAYLFNIAGGNVLRESVIKGADRKPVLAVRFVEYTDPVTRTQRYAVDFWSIRRISVSDHGNRAMAEVTYERAVRAEYERPTLDLPAERLGKGLSAYYDVTDVA
;
A
#
# COMPACT_ATOMS: atom_id res chain seq x y z
N MET A 1 -12.20 2.81 20.08
CA MET A 1 -12.55 1.49 19.47
C MET A 1 -12.81 1.74 18.00
N ASN A 2 -11.81 1.54 17.14
CA ASN A 2 -11.95 1.81 15.71
C ASN A 2 -12.77 0.70 15.05
N ALA A 3 -13.82 1.09 14.33
CA ALA A 3 -14.72 0.23 13.56
C ALA A 3 -14.03 -0.51 12.38
N ALA A 4 -12.70 -0.55 12.35
CA ALA A 4 -11.87 -1.10 11.27
C ALA A 4 -11.87 -2.64 11.17
N LEU A 5 -12.53 -3.35 12.10
CA LEU A 5 -12.51 -4.82 12.15
C LEU A 5 -13.71 -5.52 11.48
N ALA A 6 -14.60 -4.79 10.80
CA ALA A 6 -15.76 -5.38 10.11
C ALA A 6 -15.60 -5.49 8.59
N ALA A 7 -14.40 -5.29 8.04
CA ALA A 7 -14.15 -5.54 6.63
C ALA A 7 -14.10 -7.07 6.40
N LYS A 8 -14.87 -7.56 5.42
CA LYS A 8 -14.82 -8.97 5.02
C LYS A 8 -13.37 -9.36 4.67
N PRO A 9 -12.92 -10.59 4.95
CA PRO A 9 -11.59 -11.07 4.56
C PRO A 9 -11.34 -10.88 3.07
N LEU A 10 -10.08 -10.59 2.69
CA LEU A 10 -9.69 -10.33 1.29
C LEU A 10 -10.20 -11.40 0.31
N PRO A 11 -10.13 -12.73 0.59
CA PRO A 11 -10.68 -13.73 -0.34
C PRO A 11 -12.17 -13.55 -0.64
N GLN A 12 -12.96 -13.13 0.37
CA GLN A 12 -14.40 -12.89 0.20
C GLN A 12 -14.65 -11.60 -0.59
N LEU A 13 -13.88 -10.54 -0.33
CA LEU A 13 -13.98 -9.30 -1.11
C LEU A 13 -13.53 -9.53 -2.56
N SER A 14 -12.47 -10.29 -2.80
CA SER A 14 -12.01 -10.66 -4.15
C SER A 14 -13.06 -11.46 -4.91
N ALA A 15 -13.78 -12.37 -4.24
CA ALA A 15 -14.88 -13.10 -4.85
C ALA A 15 -16.07 -12.19 -5.22
N GLN A 16 -16.28 -11.11 -4.46
CA GLN A 16 -17.39 -10.18 -4.68
C GLN A 16 -17.07 -9.08 -5.70
N TYR A 17 -15.86 -8.55 -5.70
CA TYR A 17 -15.48 -7.35 -6.45
C TYR A 17 -14.38 -7.57 -7.49
N GLY A 18 -13.78 -8.76 -7.53
CA GLY A 18 -12.58 -9.04 -8.32
C GLY A 18 -11.29 -8.80 -7.52
N PRO A 19 -10.14 -9.30 -8.01
CA PRO A 19 -8.85 -9.08 -7.36
C PRO A 19 -8.33 -7.64 -7.55
N MET A 20 -7.38 -7.24 -6.70
CA MET A 20 -6.57 -6.05 -6.95
C MET A 20 -5.87 -6.16 -8.32
N ARG A 21 -5.87 -5.07 -9.08
CA ARG A 21 -5.09 -4.95 -10.31
C ARG A 21 -3.64 -4.63 -9.95
N SER A 22 -2.68 -5.37 -10.48
CA SER A 22 -1.27 -5.11 -10.32
C SER A 22 -0.79 -4.07 -11.32
N VAL A 23 -0.38 -2.91 -10.85
CA VAL A 23 0.09 -1.80 -11.69
C VAL A 23 1.60 -1.91 -11.91
N ILE A 24 2.40 -2.10 -10.85
CA ILE A 24 3.87 -2.07 -10.88
C ILE A 24 4.47 -3.10 -9.93
N GLY A 25 5.63 -3.66 -10.29
CA GLY A 25 6.50 -4.35 -9.33
C GLY A 25 6.00 -5.71 -8.85
N ALA A 26 5.20 -6.40 -9.67
CA ALA A 26 4.90 -7.80 -9.46
C ALA A 26 6.07 -8.69 -9.95
N PRO A 27 6.29 -9.86 -9.33
CA PRO A 27 7.18 -10.90 -9.88
C PRO A 27 6.73 -11.44 -11.25
N SER A 28 5.50 -11.12 -11.67
CA SER A 28 4.87 -11.49 -12.95
C SER A 28 4.63 -10.26 -13.84
N THR A 29 4.05 -10.49 -15.02
CA THR A 29 3.46 -9.41 -15.84
C THR A 29 2.46 -8.61 -15.00
N THR A 30 2.58 -7.29 -15.06
CA THR A 30 1.60 -6.33 -14.53
C THR A 30 0.37 -6.29 -15.43
N ASP A 31 -0.79 -5.91 -14.88
CA ASP A 31 -2.02 -5.73 -15.65
C ASP A 31 -1.99 -4.42 -16.49
N VAL A 32 -1.04 -3.54 -16.18
CA VAL A 32 -0.76 -2.31 -16.92
C VAL A 32 0.50 -2.51 -17.77
N ILE A 33 0.46 -2.06 -19.02
CA ILE A 33 1.60 -2.13 -19.93
C ILE A 33 2.75 -1.22 -19.46
N PRO A 34 4.02 -1.60 -19.67
CA PRO A 34 5.19 -0.85 -19.18
C PRO A 34 5.19 0.63 -19.55
N GLU A 35 4.75 0.98 -20.76
CA GLU A 35 4.72 2.35 -21.28
C GLU A 35 3.82 3.29 -20.45
N GLN A 36 2.89 2.74 -19.67
CA GLN A 36 1.98 3.50 -18.82
C GLN A 36 2.45 3.59 -17.36
N HIS A 37 3.48 2.84 -16.95
CA HIS A 37 3.89 2.74 -15.55
C HIS A 37 4.21 4.11 -14.95
N ASP A 38 4.93 4.97 -15.68
CA ASP A 38 5.30 6.31 -15.21
C ASP A 38 4.08 7.21 -14.98
N ALA A 39 3.07 7.12 -15.86
CA ALA A 39 1.83 7.88 -15.70
C ALA A 39 1.08 7.42 -14.44
N TYR A 40 1.00 6.12 -14.19
CA TYR A 40 0.39 5.60 -12.97
C TYR A 40 1.20 5.95 -11.72
N LEU A 41 2.53 5.84 -11.74
CA LEU A 41 3.40 6.27 -10.63
C LEU A 41 3.18 7.73 -10.28
N PHE A 42 3.19 8.59 -11.29
CA PHE A 42 3.02 10.02 -11.09
C PHE A 42 1.65 10.36 -10.48
N ASN A 43 0.57 9.77 -11.01
CA ASN A 43 -0.78 10.04 -10.52
C ASN A 43 -1.01 9.46 -9.11
N ILE A 44 -0.42 8.32 -8.79
CA ILE A 44 -0.52 7.72 -7.45
C ILE A 44 0.39 8.46 -6.46
N ALA A 45 1.57 8.92 -6.87
CA ALA A 45 2.43 9.78 -6.06
C ALA A 45 1.76 11.11 -5.70
N GLY A 46 1.05 11.72 -6.65
CA GLY A 46 0.27 12.96 -6.44
C GLY A 46 -1.17 12.76 -5.93
N GLY A 47 -1.58 11.51 -5.64
CA GLY A 47 -2.92 11.21 -5.15
C GLY A 47 -3.17 11.63 -3.71
N ASN A 48 -4.43 11.59 -3.29
CA ASN A 48 -4.84 11.87 -1.91
C ASN A 48 -4.50 10.69 -1.01
N VAL A 49 -3.51 10.85 -0.12
CA VAL A 49 -3.11 9.82 0.83
C VAL A 49 -4.17 9.70 1.93
N LEU A 50 -4.88 8.58 1.95
CA LEU A 50 -5.92 8.29 2.93
C LEU A 50 -5.35 7.71 4.23
N ARG A 51 -4.33 6.87 4.12
CA ARG A 51 -3.56 6.28 5.23
C ARG A 51 -2.13 6.05 4.79
N GLU A 52 -1.18 6.19 5.71
CA GLU A 52 0.23 5.96 5.42
C GLU A 52 0.95 5.36 6.61
N SER A 53 1.70 4.29 6.33
CA SER A 53 2.50 3.54 7.29
C SER A 53 3.96 3.64 6.89
N VAL A 54 4.79 4.30 7.70
CA VAL A 54 6.21 4.55 7.40
C VAL A 54 7.13 3.95 8.45
N ILE A 55 8.19 3.32 7.98
CA ILE A 55 9.38 3.00 8.79
C ILE A 55 10.51 3.94 8.36
N LYS A 56 11.05 4.66 9.34
CA LYS A 56 12.21 5.53 9.15
C LYS A 56 13.51 4.76 9.43
N GLY A 57 14.60 5.12 8.76
CA GLY A 57 15.95 4.65 9.02
C GLY A 57 16.59 5.34 10.24
N ALA A 58 17.88 5.07 10.47
CA ALA A 58 18.65 5.70 11.54
C ALA A 58 18.77 7.23 11.34
N ASP A 59 18.86 7.66 10.09
CA ASP A 59 18.93 9.06 9.65
C ASP A 59 17.57 9.77 9.61
N ARG A 60 16.52 9.13 10.13
CA ARG A 60 15.11 9.58 10.11
C ARG A 60 14.48 9.69 8.72
N LYS A 61 15.15 9.25 7.66
CA LYS A 61 14.53 9.21 6.32
C LYS A 61 13.64 7.97 6.18
N PRO A 62 12.55 8.02 5.40
CA PRO A 62 11.77 6.82 5.08
C PRO A 62 12.65 5.77 4.40
N VAL A 63 12.65 4.55 4.91
CA VAL A 63 13.28 3.39 4.26
C VAL A 63 12.24 2.38 3.76
N LEU A 64 11.02 2.47 4.29
CA LEU A 64 9.82 1.77 3.84
C LEU A 64 8.60 2.66 4.06
N ALA A 65 7.71 2.68 3.07
CA ALA A 65 6.42 3.33 3.13
C ALA A 65 5.37 2.42 2.48
N VAL A 66 4.26 2.20 3.16
CA VAL A 66 3.05 1.61 2.59
C VAL A 66 1.99 2.69 2.63
N ARG A 67 1.45 3.06 1.47
CA ARG A 67 0.48 4.16 1.34
C ARG A 67 -0.82 3.61 0.79
N PHE A 68 -1.93 4.03 1.38
CA PHE A 68 -3.27 3.86 0.84
C PHE A 68 -3.70 5.18 0.22
N VAL A 69 -3.84 5.20 -1.10
CA VAL A 69 -4.00 6.44 -1.87
C VAL A 69 -5.27 6.40 -2.71
N GLU A 70 -6.05 7.46 -2.68
CA GLU A 70 -7.11 7.73 -3.64
C GLU A 70 -6.54 8.57 -4.79
N TYR A 71 -6.74 8.13 -6.03
CA TYR A 71 -6.17 8.81 -7.19
C TYR A 71 -7.08 8.68 -8.42
N THR A 72 -6.80 9.49 -9.45
CA THR A 72 -7.50 9.42 -10.73
C THR A 72 -6.70 8.56 -11.71
N ASP A 73 -7.32 7.51 -12.24
CA ASP A 73 -6.69 6.65 -13.26
C ASP A 73 -6.30 7.49 -14.49
N PRO A 74 -5.03 7.49 -14.92
CA PRO A 74 -4.57 8.36 -16.01
C PRO A 74 -5.20 8.01 -17.36
N VAL A 75 -5.68 6.78 -17.54
CA VAL A 75 -6.25 6.28 -18.79
C VAL A 75 -7.76 6.43 -18.77
N THR A 76 -8.43 5.86 -17.76
CA THR A 76 -9.91 5.84 -17.72
C THR A 76 -10.50 7.10 -17.11
N ARG A 77 -9.69 7.93 -16.44
CA ARG A 77 -10.11 9.14 -15.71
C ARG A 77 -11.10 8.88 -14.58
N THR A 78 -11.22 7.64 -14.14
CA THR A 78 -12.07 7.25 -13.02
C THR A 78 -11.30 7.29 -11.71
N GLN A 79 -11.96 7.62 -10.61
CA GLN A 79 -11.39 7.50 -9.28
C GLN A 79 -11.09 6.03 -8.96
N ARG A 80 -9.91 5.78 -8.38
CA ARG A 80 -9.43 4.47 -7.95
C ARG A 80 -8.64 4.59 -6.65
N TYR A 81 -8.37 3.44 -6.06
CA TYR A 81 -7.76 3.30 -4.75
C TYR A 81 -6.53 2.40 -4.86
N ALA A 82 -5.34 2.96 -4.63
CA ALA A 82 -4.07 2.28 -4.75
C ALA A 82 -3.48 1.93 -3.38
N VAL A 83 -2.78 0.80 -3.34
CA VAL A 83 -1.81 0.45 -2.31
C VAL A 83 -0.43 0.56 -2.95
N ASP A 84 0.31 1.57 -2.53
CA ASP A 84 1.67 1.83 -2.97
C ASP A 84 2.65 1.40 -1.88
N PHE A 85 3.36 0.32 -2.17
CA PHE A 85 4.43 -0.20 -1.34
C PHE A 85 5.77 0.24 -1.92
N TRP A 86 6.51 1.02 -1.15
CA TRP A 86 7.84 1.46 -1.49
C TRP A 86 8.84 1.08 -0.39
N SER A 87 10.00 0.60 -0.81
CA SER A 87 11.17 0.38 0.03
C SER A 87 12.44 0.54 -0.82
N ILE A 88 13.59 0.65 -0.16
CA ILE A 88 14.89 0.65 -0.86
C ILE A 88 15.17 -0.62 -1.68
N ARG A 89 14.46 -1.74 -1.44
CA ARG A 89 14.66 -3.03 -2.13
C ARG A 89 13.60 -3.32 -3.19
N ARG A 90 12.42 -2.72 -3.05
CA ARG A 90 11.25 -3.09 -3.84
C ARG A 90 10.25 -1.93 -3.89
N ILE A 91 9.73 -1.69 -5.08
CA ILE A 91 8.50 -0.95 -5.31
C ILE A 91 7.42 -1.93 -5.79
N SER A 92 6.19 -1.76 -5.34
CA SER A 92 5.04 -2.53 -5.79
C SER A 92 3.79 -1.68 -5.64
N VAL A 93 3.00 -1.60 -6.72
CA VAL A 93 1.78 -0.81 -6.74
C VAL A 93 0.64 -1.68 -7.24
N SER A 94 -0.44 -1.70 -6.48
CA SER A 94 -1.69 -2.36 -6.88
C SER A 94 -2.87 -1.44 -6.62
N ASP A 95 -3.97 -1.61 -7.35
CA ASP A 95 -5.13 -0.76 -7.18
C ASP A 95 -6.47 -1.48 -7.39
N HIS A 96 -7.56 -0.80 -7.02
CA HIS A 96 -8.91 -1.25 -7.26
C HIS A 96 -9.87 -0.06 -7.42
N GLY A 97 -10.99 -0.26 -8.11
CA GLY A 97 -12.08 0.73 -8.15
C GLY A 97 -12.94 0.76 -6.88
N ASN A 98 -12.68 -0.12 -5.90
CA ASN A 98 -13.46 -0.26 -4.67
C ASN A 98 -12.53 -0.02 -3.48
N ARG A 99 -12.88 0.97 -2.66
CA ARG A 99 -12.11 1.38 -1.50
C ARG A 99 -11.83 0.23 -0.52
N ALA A 100 -12.82 -0.63 -0.25
CA ALA A 100 -12.68 -1.70 0.73
C ALA A 100 -11.63 -2.75 0.31
N MET A 101 -11.48 -3.00 -1.00
CA MET A 101 -10.43 -3.88 -1.52
C MET A 101 -9.03 -3.34 -1.24
N ALA A 102 -8.82 -2.05 -1.52
CA ALA A 102 -7.55 -1.39 -1.29
C ALA A 102 -7.22 -1.26 0.20
N GLU A 103 -8.23 -0.96 1.03
CA GLU A 103 -8.06 -0.83 2.49
C GLU A 103 -7.63 -2.15 3.15
N VAL A 104 -8.31 -3.26 2.85
CA VAL A 104 -7.91 -4.58 3.37
C VAL A 104 -6.55 -5.01 2.82
N THR A 105 -6.24 -4.65 1.57
CA THR A 105 -4.93 -4.94 0.97
C THR A 105 -3.81 -4.14 1.65
N TYR A 106 -4.04 -2.87 1.98
CA TYR A 106 -3.13 -2.04 2.75
C TYR A 106 -2.84 -2.66 4.12
N GLU A 107 -3.89 -3.01 4.88
CA GLU A 107 -3.72 -3.61 6.21
C GLU A 107 -2.97 -4.94 6.15
N ARG A 108 -3.26 -5.75 5.13
CA ARG A 108 -2.53 -6.99 4.88
C ARG A 108 -1.06 -6.73 4.55
N ALA A 109 -0.75 -5.73 3.71
CA ALA A 109 0.63 -5.39 3.36
C ALA A 109 1.44 -4.95 4.58
N VAL A 110 0.87 -4.08 5.42
CA VAL A 110 1.50 -3.62 6.67
C VAL A 110 1.74 -4.81 7.63
N ARG A 111 0.74 -5.67 7.82
CA ARG A 111 0.87 -6.88 8.66
C ARG A 111 1.90 -7.87 8.12
N ALA A 112 1.88 -8.13 6.81
CA ALA A 112 2.80 -9.08 6.19
C ALA A 112 4.26 -8.61 6.33
N GLU A 113 4.50 -7.32 6.14
CA GLU A 113 5.83 -6.74 6.32
C GLU A 113 6.27 -6.73 7.79
N TYR A 114 5.33 -6.59 8.73
CA TYR A 114 5.64 -6.79 10.15
C TYR A 114 6.01 -8.25 10.48
N GLU A 115 5.23 -9.22 9.99
CA GLU A 115 5.45 -10.65 10.24
C GLU A 115 6.71 -11.19 9.56
N ARG A 116 7.04 -10.65 8.38
CA ARG A 116 8.19 -11.03 7.56
C ARG A 116 8.84 -9.78 6.96
N PRO A 117 9.68 -9.08 7.74
CA PRO A 117 10.35 -7.86 7.27
C PRO A 117 11.18 -8.12 6.02
N THR A 118 10.96 -7.32 4.99
CA THR A 118 11.76 -7.30 3.76
C THR A 118 13.05 -6.51 3.95
N LEU A 119 13.11 -5.64 4.95
CA LEU A 119 14.29 -4.89 5.35
C LEU A 119 15.00 -5.54 6.54
N ASP A 120 16.32 -5.58 6.47
CA ASP A 120 17.19 -5.97 7.58
C ASP A 120 17.35 -4.78 8.54
N LEU A 121 16.37 -4.62 9.42
CA LEU A 121 16.33 -3.55 10.41
C LEU A 121 16.75 -4.09 11.79
N PRO A 122 17.43 -3.28 12.62
CA PRO A 122 17.78 -3.68 13.98
C PRO A 122 16.55 -4.17 14.75
N ALA A 123 16.70 -5.28 15.48
CA ALA A 123 15.61 -5.94 16.19
C ALA A 123 14.83 -5.01 17.15
N GLU A 124 15.46 -3.98 17.69
CA GLU A 124 14.83 -2.95 18.54
C GLU A 124 13.73 -2.15 17.82
N ARG A 125 13.80 -2.03 16.49
CA ARG A 125 12.76 -1.40 15.66
C ARG A 125 11.64 -2.36 15.29
N LEU A 126 11.90 -3.66 15.28
CA LEU A 126 10.89 -4.71 15.06
C LEU A 126 10.17 -5.10 16.37
N GLY A 127 10.86 -4.98 17.50
CA GLY A 127 10.36 -5.34 18.84
C GLY A 127 9.25 -4.44 19.38
N LYS A 128 8.89 -3.37 18.65
CA LYS A 128 7.76 -2.49 18.98
C LYS A 128 6.41 -2.97 18.41
N GLY A 129 6.34 -4.13 17.75
CA GLY A 129 5.06 -4.60 17.22
C GLY A 129 4.59 -3.80 16.00
N LEU A 130 3.28 -3.84 15.69
CA LEU A 130 2.65 -2.96 14.69
C LEU A 130 2.93 -1.47 14.95
N SER A 131 3.35 -1.07 16.17
CA SER A 131 3.73 0.32 16.48
C SER A 131 5.10 0.74 15.92
N ALA A 132 5.85 -0.19 15.30
CA ALA A 132 7.00 0.16 14.46
C ALA A 132 6.57 0.92 13.19
N TYR A 133 5.32 0.70 12.76
CA TYR A 133 4.64 1.58 11.82
C TYR A 133 4.03 2.74 12.58
N TYR A 134 4.45 3.94 12.22
CA TYR A 134 3.72 5.13 12.62
C TYR A 134 2.71 5.43 11.52
N ASP A 135 1.42 5.32 11.85
CA ASP A 135 0.37 5.86 10.98
C ASP A 135 0.48 7.38 11.05
N VAL A 136 0.98 7.98 9.98
CA VAL A 136 1.23 9.43 9.94
C VAL A 136 -0.07 10.22 9.78
N THR A 137 -1.18 9.53 9.50
CA THR A 137 -2.51 10.13 9.35
C THR A 137 -3.31 10.21 10.66
N ASP A 138 -2.84 9.54 11.72
CA ASP A 138 -3.45 9.60 13.07
C ASP A 138 -2.96 10.80 13.92
N VAL A 139 -2.08 11.65 13.38
CA VAL A 139 -1.56 12.84 14.07
C VAL A 139 -2.34 14.08 13.62
N ALA A 140 -3.52 14.28 14.20
CA ALA A 140 -4.30 15.52 14.12
C ALA A 140 -4.36 16.22 15.48
#